data_AF-A0A099F9Y8-F1
#
_entry.id   AF-A0A099F9Y8-F1
#
_cell.length_a   1.000
_cell.length_b   1.000
_cell.length_c   1.000
_cell.angle_alpha   90.00
_cell.angle_beta   90.00
_cell.angle_gamma   90.00
#
_symmetry.space_group_name_H-M   'P 1'
#
loop_
_entity.id
_entity.type
_entity.pdbx_description
1 polymer ?
#
loop_
_entity_poly.entity_id
_entity_poly.type
_entity_poly.pdbx_seq_one_letter_code
_entity_poly.pdbx_strand_id
1 'polypeptide(L)'
;MRKLAILIAAALPVAAPVSALAEPVVLRIEAKRGPETQAVVDGWAARFDNVVTFPLQGGWTGIGLGPMERDAAEAELARLKAAGDIPGDSFIAPAPGDAVAAAGP
;
A
#
# COMPACT_ATOMS: atom_id res chain seq x y z
N MET A 1 26.82 -3.68 62.65
CA MET A 1 26.94 -2.53 61.73
C MET A 1 26.78 -3.03 60.31
N ARG A 2 25.77 -2.51 59.62
CA ARG A 2 25.31 -2.91 58.29
C ARG A 2 26.26 -2.34 57.24
N LYS A 3 26.85 -3.16 56.37
CA LYS A 3 27.52 -2.70 55.15
C LYS A 3 27.01 -3.55 53.99
N LEU A 4 25.83 -3.16 53.49
CA LEU A 4 25.25 -3.70 52.27
C LEU A 4 25.90 -2.94 51.11
N ALA A 5 26.69 -3.63 50.29
CA ALA A 5 27.23 -3.07 49.06
C ALA A 5 26.16 -3.14 47.97
N ILE A 6 25.70 -1.99 47.50
CA ILE A 6 24.77 -1.89 46.36
C ILE A 6 25.61 -1.84 45.09
N LEU A 7 25.60 -2.93 44.33
CA LEU A 7 26.08 -2.95 42.95
C LEU A 7 24.98 -2.35 42.07
N ILE A 8 25.20 -1.13 41.56
CA ILE A 8 24.34 -0.52 40.55
C ILE A 8 24.75 -1.11 39.20
N ALA A 9 24.00 -2.11 38.73
CA ALA A 9 24.08 -2.58 37.36
C ALA A 9 23.43 -1.52 36.45
N ALA A 10 24.26 -0.81 35.69
CA ALA A 10 23.80 0.12 34.66
C ALA A 10 23.15 -0.70 33.52
N ALA A 11 21.82 -0.75 33.49
CA ALA A 11 21.09 -1.25 32.34
C ALA A 11 21.15 -0.20 31.22
N LEU A 12 21.97 -0.44 30.20
CA LEU A 12 21.90 0.30 28.94
C LEU A 12 20.53 0.01 28.30
N PRO A 13 19.72 1.03 27.95
CA PRO A 13 18.58 0.80 27.09
C PRO A 13 19.12 0.42 25.71
N VAL A 14 18.91 -0.83 25.31
CA VAL A 14 19.06 -1.27 23.93
C VAL A 14 18.02 -0.50 23.13
N ALA A 15 18.44 0.53 22.41
CA ALA A 15 17.60 1.19 21.42
C ALA A 15 17.33 0.17 20.31
N ALA A 16 16.19 -0.52 20.38
CA ALA A 16 15.69 -1.28 19.25
C ALA A 16 15.46 -0.29 18.09
N PRO A 17 15.83 -0.65 16.85
CA PRO A 17 15.43 0.16 15.71
C PRO A 17 13.90 0.23 15.72
N VAL A 18 13.37 1.44 15.89
CA VAL A 18 11.97 1.70 15.56
C VAL A 18 11.90 1.54 14.05
N SER A 19 11.49 0.36 13.59
CA SER A 19 11.05 0.19 12.21
C SER A 19 10.01 1.27 11.99
N ALA A 20 10.32 2.25 11.13
CA ALA A 20 9.31 3.17 10.65
C ALA A 20 8.15 2.31 10.15
N LEU A 21 6.97 2.47 10.74
CA LEU A 21 5.76 1.83 10.23
C LEU A 21 5.52 2.45 8.86
N ALA A 22 6.06 1.83 7.82
CA ALA A 22 5.94 2.34 6.48
C ALA A 22 4.45 2.32 6.12
N GLU A 23 3.94 3.49 5.72
CA GLU A 23 2.53 3.65 5.44
C GLU A 23 2.19 2.81 4.21
N PRO A 24 1.24 1.87 4.30
CA PRO A 24 0.83 1.09 3.15
C PRO A 24 0.28 2.04 2.07
N VAL A 25 0.67 1.81 0.82
CA VAL A 25 0.26 2.58 -0.34
C VAL A 25 -0.41 1.70 -1.38
N VAL A 26 -1.12 2.33 -2.32
CA VAL A 26 -1.67 1.67 -3.51
C VAL A 26 -1.09 2.30 -4.76
N LEU A 27 -0.85 1.50 -5.80
CA LEU A 27 -0.59 2.02 -7.14
C LEU A 27 -1.94 2.30 -7.77
N ARG A 28 -2.37 3.56 -7.82
CA ARG A 28 -3.61 3.92 -8.51
C ARG A 28 -3.35 3.91 -10.01
N ILE A 29 -4.05 3.02 -10.71
CA ILE A 29 -3.88 2.77 -12.15
C ILE A 29 -5.03 3.33 -12.98
N GLU A 30 -6.22 3.46 -12.39
CA GLU A 30 -7.38 4.06 -13.07
C GLU A 30 -8.33 4.70 -12.05
N ALA A 31 -9.15 5.63 -12.51
CA ALA A 31 -10.33 6.10 -11.79
C ALA A 31 -11.53 6.06 -12.74
N LYS A 32 -12.63 5.45 -12.30
CA LYS A 32 -13.86 5.33 -13.09
C LYS A 32 -15.07 5.84 -12.35
N ARG A 33 -16.11 6.22 -13.09
CA ARG A 33 -17.43 6.52 -12.55
C ARG A 33 -18.50 5.96 -13.48
N GLY A 34 -19.66 5.65 -12.92
CA GLY A 34 -20.81 5.16 -13.67
C GLY A 34 -20.85 3.63 -13.81
N PRO A 35 -21.83 3.12 -14.57
CA PRO A 35 -22.20 1.69 -14.56
C PRO A 35 -21.10 0.76 -15.08
N GLU A 36 -20.19 1.27 -15.91
CA GLU A 36 -19.06 0.51 -16.50
C GLU A 36 -17.94 0.19 -15.50
N THR A 37 -17.99 0.76 -14.29
CA THR A 37 -16.90 0.66 -13.31
C THR A 37 -16.55 -0.79 -12.98
N GLN A 38 -17.54 -1.67 -12.80
CA GLN A 38 -17.29 -3.07 -12.45
C GLN A 38 -16.57 -3.81 -13.58
N ALA A 39 -16.98 -3.62 -14.83
CA ALA A 39 -16.33 -4.27 -15.97
C ALA A 39 -14.85 -3.85 -16.12
N VAL A 40 -14.52 -2.60 -15.79
CA VAL A 40 -13.13 -2.12 -15.73
C VAL A 40 -12.36 -2.80 -14.61
N VAL A 41 -12.95 -2.93 -13.42
CA VAL A 41 -12.34 -3.63 -12.28
C VAL A 41 -12.05 -5.09 -12.64
N ASP A 42 -13.01 -5.79 -13.23
CA ASP A 42 -12.86 -7.19 -13.65
C ASP A 42 -11.76 -7.35 -14.72
N GLY A 43 -11.68 -6.40 -15.66
CA GLY A 43 -10.62 -6.38 -16.67
C GLY A 43 -9.21 -6.22 -16.08
N TRP A 44 -9.07 -5.44 -15.00
CA TRP A 44 -7.81 -5.35 -14.26
C TRP A 44 -7.56 -6.59 -13.40
N ALA A 45 -8.58 -7.13 -12.73
CA ALA A 45 -8.48 -8.31 -11.87
C ALA A 45 -8.12 -9.58 -12.66
N ALA A 46 -8.50 -9.66 -13.94
CA ALA A 46 -8.06 -10.72 -14.85
C ALA A 46 -6.54 -10.68 -15.18
N ARG A 47 -5.87 -9.55 -14.89
CA ARG A 47 -4.44 -9.32 -15.19
C ARG A 47 -3.57 -9.27 -13.94
N PHE A 48 -4.13 -8.91 -12.80
CA PHE A 48 -3.41 -8.73 -11.55
C PHE A 48 -4.20 -9.31 -10.37
N ASP A 49 -3.52 -10.06 -9.52
CA ASP A 49 -4.16 -10.75 -8.38
C ASP A 49 -4.48 -9.83 -7.19
N ASN A 50 -3.91 -8.62 -7.16
CA ASN A 50 -3.97 -7.70 -6.03
C ASN A 50 -4.69 -6.38 -6.36
N VAL A 51 -5.73 -6.44 -7.19
CA VAL A 51 -6.55 -5.27 -7.50
C VAL A 51 -7.42 -4.90 -6.30
N VAL A 52 -7.41 -3.62 -5.96
CA VAL A 52 -8.28 -3.00 -4.96
C VAL A 52 -9.06 -1.84 -5.55
N THR A 53 -10.24 -1.60 -4.98
CA THR A 53 -11.08 -0.44 -5.28
C THR A 53 -11.28 0.40 -4.04
N PHE A 54 -11.47 1.70 -4.23
CA PHE A 54 -11.72 2.63 -3.13
C PHE A 54 -12.49 3.85 -3.58
N PRO A 55 -13.33 4.46 -2.71
CA PRO A 55 -14.08 5.63 -3.09
C PRO A 55 -13.18 6.85 -3.24
N LEU A 56 -13.53 7.69 -4.20
CA LEU A 56 -12.95 9.00 -4.44
C LEU A 56 -14.05 10.06 -4.40
N GLN A 57 -13.65 11.32 -4.24
CA GLN A 57 -14.60 12.44 -4.23
C GLN A 57 -15.43 12.49 -5.51
N GLY A 58 -16.69 12.92 -5.40
CA GLY A 58 -17.57 13.12 -6.54
C GLY A 58 -18.10 11.81 -7.17
N GLY A 59 -18.16 10.72 -6.40
CA GLY A 59 -18.72 9.44 -6.86
C GLY A 59 -17.82 8.67 -7.82
N TRP A 60 -16.52 8.95 -7.82
CA TRP A 60 -15.53 8.19 -8.55
C TRP A 60 -15.06 7.00 -7.71
N THR A 61 -14.64 5.93 -8.37
CA THR A 61 -13.98 4.77 -7.79
C THR A 61 -12.54 4.74 -8.29
N GLY A 62 -11.59 4.79 -7.36
CA GLY A 62 -10.19 4.50 -7.64
C GLY A 62 -9.99 3.00 -7.78
N ILE A 63 -9.17 2.62 -8.76
CA ILE A 63 -8.76 1.25 -9.01
C ILE A 63 -7.24 1.23 -8.89
N GLY A 64 -6.70 0.32 -8.09
CA GLY A 64 -5.27 0.23 -7.85
C GLY A 64 -4.78 -1.15 -7.51
N LEU A 65 -3.46 -1.28 -7.34
CA LEU A 65 -2.79 -2.50 -6.93
C LEU A 65 -2.24 -2.34 -5.50
N GLY A 66 -2.40 -3.36 -4.66
CA GLY A 66 -1.90 -3.37 -3.28
C GLY A 66 -2.99 -3.63 -2.23
N PRO A 67 -2.84 -3.16 -0.98
CA PRO A 67 -1.79 -2.27 -0.48
C PRO A 67 -0.39 -2.92 -0.48
N MET A 68 0.66 -2.11 -0.57
CA MET A 68 2.06 -2.56 -0.49
C MET A 68 2.96 -1.49 0.14
N GLU A 69 4.18 -1.88 0.48
CA GLU A 69 5.20 -0.97 0.99
C GLU A 69 5.60 0.09 -0.05
N ARG A 70 5.92 1.30 0.40
CA ARG A 70 6.24 2.43 -0.50
C ARG A 70 7.39 2.12 -1.44
N ASP A 71 8.50 1.58 -0.93
CA ASP A 71 9.68 1.28 -1.74
C ASP A 71 9.35 0.19 -2.78
N ALA A 72 8.54 -0.81 -2.40
CA ALA A 72 8.05 -1.83 -3.33
C ALA A 72 7.12 -1.23 -4.40
N ALA A 73 6.28 -0.27 -4.01
CA ALA A 73 5.39 0.42 -4.94
C ALA A 73 6.14 1.25 -5.97
N GLU A 74 7.23 1.91 -5.59
CA GLU A 74 8.06 2.70 -6.50
C GLU A 74 8.74 1.81 -7.54
N ALA A 75 9.33 0.71 -7.10
CA ALA A 75 9.95 -0.28 -7.99
C ALA A 75 8.92 -0.90 -8.95
N GLU A 76 7.76 -1.29 -8.43
CA GLU A 76 6.72 -1.92 -9.22
C GLU A 76 6.06 -0.96 -10.21
N LEU A 77 5.83 0.30 -9.81
CA LEU A 77 5.32 1.35 -10.71
C LEU A 77 6.24 1.57 -11.89
N ALA A 78 7.56 1.66 -11.64
CA ALA A 78 8.55 1.83 -12.70
C ALA A 78 8.57 0.61 -13.64
N ARG A 79 8.55 -0.60 -13.08
CA ARG A 79 8.54 -1.86 -13.84
C ARG A 79 7.30 -1.96 -14.73
N LEU A 80 6.11 -1.78 -14.16
CA LEU A 80 4.83 -1.89 -14.88
C LEU A 80 4.70 -0.82 -15.98
N LYS A 81 5.12 0.42 -15.72
CA LYS A 81 5.13 1.48 -16.75
C LYS A 81 6.11 1.17 -17.88
N ALA A 82 7.31 0.68 -17.57
CA ALA A 82 8.29 0.30 -18.58
C ALA A 82 7.81 -0.87 -19.45
N ALA A 83 7.06 -1.81 -18.87
CA ALA A 83 6.44 -2.92 -19.58
C ALA A 83 5.17 -2.51 -20.38
N GLY A 84 4.59 -1.35 -20.11
CA GLY A 84 3.30 -0.94 -20.68
C GLY A 84 2.10 -1.69 -20.10
N ASP A 85 2.28 -2.34 -18.94
CA ASP A 85 1.24 -3.14 -18.30
C ASP A 85 0.13 -2.27 -17.67
N ILE A 86 0.48 -1.05 -17.26
CA ILE A 86 -0.43 -0.07 -16.66
C ILE A 86 -0.37 1.28 -17.41
N PRO A 87 -1.37 2.16 -17.25
CA PRO A 87 -1.36 3.49 -17.85
C PRO A 87 -0.16 4.33 -17.39
N GLY A 88 0.40 5.14 -18.29
CA GLY A 88 1.58 5.98 -18.01
C GLY A 88 1.35 7.05 -16.95
N ASP A 89 0.09 7.44 -16.71
CA ASP A 89 -0.36 8.38 -15.68
C ASP A 89 -0.67 7.71 -14.33
N SER A 90 -0.44 6.41 -14.19
CA SER A 90 -0.51 5.70 -12.90
C SER A 90 0.42 6.33 -11.86
N PHE A 91 0.05 6.30 -10.58
CA PHE A 91 0.87 6.89 -9.52
C PHE A 91 0.60 6.26 -8.15
N ILE A 92 1.50 6.51 -7.20
CA ILE A 92 1.39 6.01 -5.83
C ILE A 92 0.46 6.94 -5.03
N ALA A 93 -0.55 6.36 -4.40
CA ALA A 93 -1.45 7.06 -3.49
C ALA A 93 -1.40 6.42 -2.09
N PRO A 94 -1.69 7.17 -1.02
CA PRO A 94 -1.91 6.57 0.30
C PRO A 94 -2.95 5.47 0.22
N ALA A 95 -2.75 4.35 0.93
CA ALA A 95 -3.77 3.31 0.98
C ALA A 95 -5.02 3.86 1.70
N PRO A 96 -6.18 3.85 1.04
CA PRO A 96 -7.44 4.19 1.69
C PRO A 96 -7.76 3.16 2.78
N GLY A 97 -8.24 3.62 3.93
CA GLY A 97 -8.66 2.72 5.02
C GLY A 97 -9.89 1.86 4.68
N ASP A 98 -10.60 2.19 3.61
CA ASP A 98 -11.78 1.52 3.08
C ASP A 98 -11.54 0.84 1.73
N ALA A 99 -10.28 0.57 1.38
CA ALA A 99 -9.94 -0.19 0.18
C ALA A 99 -10.52 -1.61 0.24
N VAL A 100 -11.17 -2.03 -0.84
CA VAL A 100 -11.80 -3.35 -0.99
C VAL A 100 -11.10 -4.13 -2.09
N ALA A 101 -10.64 -5.34 -1.79
CA ALA A 101 -10.09 -6.24 -2.80
C ALA A 101 -11.14 -6.60 -3.85
N ALA A 102 -10.75 -6.51 -5.12
CA ALA A 102 -11.53 -7.11 -6.20
C ALA A 102 -11.54 -8.64 -6.03
N ALA A 103 -12.60 -9.29 -6.50
CA ALA A 103 -12.58 -10.75 -6.60
C ALA A 103 -11.48 -11.13 -7.61
N GLY A 104 -10.50 -11.91 -7.15
CA GLY A 104 -9.47 -12.47 -8.03
C GLY A 104 -10.06 -13.43 -9.07
N PRO A 105 -9.28 -13.82 -10.09
CA PRO A 105 -9.68 -14.79 -11.10
C PRO A 105 -9.96 -16.20 -10.53
#